data_AF-A0A6V8CUF7-F1
#
_entry.id   AF-A0A6V8CUF7-F1
#
_cell.length_a   1.000
_cell.length_b   1.000
_cell.length_c   1.000
_cell.angle_alpha   90.00
_cell.angle_beta   90.00
_cell.angle_gamma   90.00
#
_symmetry.space_group_name_H-M   'P 1'
#
loop_
_entity.id
_entity.type
_entity.pdbx_description
1 polymer ?
#
loop_
_entity_poly.entity_id
_entity_poly.type
_entity_poly.pdbx_seq_one_letter_code
_entity_poly.pdbx_strand_id
1 'polypeptide(L)' 'MSGDTFGGRMGLIFATIGAAIGTGNIWRFPRMVGANGGGSFLVPWLIFLFVWSVPLVIAEFAIGKRARTGTVGAFRIF' A
#
# COMPACT_ATOMS: atom_id res chain seq x y z
N MET A 1 25.61 -11.28 6.29
CA MET A 1 24.20 -11.72 6.38
C MET A 1 23.70 -11.80 4.94
N SER A 2 23.61 -13.01 4.39
CA SER A 2 23.10 -13.23 3.03
C SER A 2 21.59 -12.95 3.07
N GLY A 3 21.14 -11.86 2.45
CA GLY A 3 19.72 -11.54 2.43
C GLY A 3 19.02 -12.45 1.43
N ASP A 4 18.11 -13.30 1.90
CA ASP A 4 17.26 -14.12 1.03
C ASP A 4 16.52 -13.20 0.05
N THR A 5 16.85 -13.33 -1.23
CA THR A 5 16.14 -12.63 -2.29
C THR A 5 14.82 -13.36 -2.53
N PHE A 6 13.71 -12.62 -2.54
CA PHE A 6 12.41 -13.18 -2.94
C PHE A 6 12.58 -13.91 -4.28
N GLY A 7 12.03 -15.13 -4.39
CA GLY A 7 12.24 -16.11 -5.47
C GLY A 7 11.77 -15.70 -6.88
N GLY A 8 11.69 -14.41 -7.16
CA GLY A 8 11.31 -13.82 -8.43
C GLY A 8 10.53 -12.52 -8.22
N ARG A 9 10.47 -11.70 -9.27
CA ARG A 9 9.69 -10.45 -9.28
C ARG A 9 8.22 -10.68 -8.95
N MET A 10 7.67 -11.84 -9.34
CA MET A 10 6.31 -12.25 -8.99
C MET A 10 6.12 -12.53 -7.50
N GLY A 11 7.07 -13.19 -6.83
CA GLY A 11 6.97 -13.46 -5.39
C GLY A 11 6.93 -12.18 -4.56
N LEU A 12 7.70 -11.17 -4.97
CA LEU A 12 7.63 -9.84 -4.36
C LEU A 12 6.26 -9.17 -4.59
N ILE A 13 5.71 -9.23 -5.80
CA ILE A 13 4.40 -8.65 -6.13
C ILE A 13 3.29 -9.31 -5.32
N PHE A 14 3.29 -10.65 -5.20
CA PHE A 14 2.27 -11.34 -4.40
C PHE A 14 2.39 -11.05 -2.91
N ALA A 15 3.61 -10.96 -2.37
CA ALA A 15 3.83 -10.60 -0.97
C ALA A 15 3.32 -9.18 -0.67
N THR A 16 3.58 -8.22 -1.56
CA THR A 16 3.13 -6.82 -1.38
C THR A 16 1.64 -6.66 -1.57
N ILE A 17 1.03 -7.39 -2.52
CA ILE A 17 -0.44 -7.43 -2.69
C ILE A 17 -1.09 -8.03 -1.44
N GLY A 18 -0.55 -9.14 -0.91
CA GLY A 18 -1.05 -9.77 0.31
C GLY A 18 -0.96 -8.85 1.54
N ALA A 19 0.10 -8.05 1.64
CA ALA A 19 0.23 -7.04 2.69
C ALA A 19 -0.74 -5.85 2.52
N ALA A 20 -1.05 -5.46 1.28
CA ALA A 20 -1.93 -4.34 0.98
C ALA A 20 -3.43 -4.68 1.09
N ILE A 21 -3.82 -5.93 0.81
CA ILE A 21 -5.22 -6.38 0.90
C ILE A 21 -5.50 -6.93 2.30
N GLY A 22 -5.99 -6.07 3.19
CA GLY A 22 -6.41 -6.47 4.54
C GLY A 22 -7.91 -6.77 4.66
N THR A 23 -8.28 -7.53 5.69
CA THR A 23 -9.68 -7.79 6.09
C THR A 23 -10.50 -6.49 6.22
N GLY A 24 -9.86 -5.41 6.66
CA GLY A 24 -10.46 -4.08 6.73
C GLY A 24 -10.96 -3.55 5.39
N ASN A 25 -10.24 -3.76 4.28
CA ASN A 25 -10.67 -3.30 2.96
C ASN A 25 -11.90 -4.07 2.46
N ILE A 26 -12.05 -5.35 2.83
CA ILE A 26 -13.16 -6.19 2.35
C ILE A 26 -14.47 -5.85 3.06
N TRP A 27 -14.44 -5.55 4.36
CA TRP A 27 -15.65 -5.34 5.16
C TRP A 27 -15.99 -3.88 5.42
N ARG A 28 -14.98 -3.00 5.57
CA ARG A 28 -15.20 -1.57 5.83
C ARG A 28 -15.61 -0.83 4.57
N PHE A 29 -15.08 -1.22 3.41
CA PHE A 29 -15.39 -0.56 2.14
C PHE A 29 -16.88 -0.68 1.75
N PRO A 30 -17.52 -1.87 1.73
CA PRO A 30 -18.93 -1.98 1.37
C PRO A 30 -19.83 -1.24 2.35
N ARG A 31 -19.51 -1.28 3.65
CA ARG A 31 -20.25 -0.54 4.68
C ARG A 31 -20.14 0.97 4.46
N MET A 32 -18.95 1.48 4.16
CA MET A 32 -18.72 2.91 3.94
C MET A 32 -19.37 3.40 2.63
N VAL A 33 -19.30 2.60 1.57
CA VAL A 33 -20.02 2.86 0.30
C VAL A 33 -21.53 2.90 0.56
N GLY A 34 -22.10 1.89 1.23
CA GLY A 34 -23.53 1.84 1.53
C GLY A 34 -24.03 2.99 2.41
N ALA A 35 -23.23 3.44 3.39
CA ALA A 35 -23.60 4.53 4.29
C ALA A 35 -23.46 5.95 3.68
N ASN A 36 -22.58 6.14 2.69
CA ASN A 36 -22.24 7.46 2.15
C ASN A 36 -22.81 7.72 0.74
N GLY A 37 -24.00 7.17 0.44
CA GLY A 37 -24.67 7.41 -0.85
C GLY A 37 -24.33 6.39 -1.94
N GLY A 38 -23.89 5.18 -1.55
CA GLY A 38 -23.68 4.06 -2.47
C GLY A 38 -22.62 4.36 -3.53
N GLY A 39 -22.98 4.21 -4.79
CA GLY A 39 -22.07 4.38 -5.93
C GLY A 39 -21.46 5.77 -6.07
N SER A 40 -22.14 6.82 -5.61
CA SER A 40 -21.63 8.21 -5.69
C SER A 40 -20.40 8.43 -4.81
N PHE A 41 -20.25 7.66 -3.72
CA PHE A 41 -19.06 7.71 -2.85
C PHE A 41 -17.79 7.22 -3.55
N LEU A 42 -17.92 6.38 -4.58
CA LEU A 42 -16.77 5.83 -5.32
C LEU A 42 -16.00 6.92 -6.05
N VAL A 43 -16.67 7.99 -6.53
CA VAL A 43 -16.03 9.07 -7.30
C VAL A 43 -14.99 9.83 -6.47
N PRO A 44 -15.33 10.45 -5.32
CA PRO A 44 -14.32 11.08 -4.48
C PRO A 44 -13.33 10.06 -3.91
N TRP A 45 -13.76 8.83 -3.62
CA TRP A 45 -12.87 7.77 -3.14
C TRP A 45 -11.77 7.43 -4.15
N LEU A 46 -12.11 7.28 -5.45
CA LEU A 46 -11.13 7.08 -6.51
C LEU A 46 -10.18 8.27 -6.65
N ILE A 47 -10.69 9.50 -6.58
CA ILE A 47 -9.85 10.70 -6.68
C ILE A 47 -8.82 10.72 -5.54
N PHE A 48 -9.24 10.49 -4.30
CA PHE A 48 -8.31 10.40 -3.16
C PHE A 48 -7.33 9.24 -3.29
N LEU A 49 -7.77 8.10 -3.85
CA LEU A 49 -6.89 6.96 -4.11
C LEU A 49 -5.75 7.37 -5.07
N PHE A 50 -6.06 8.01 -6.19
CA PHE A 50 -5.06 8.39 -7.19
C PHE A 50 -4.20 9.58 -6.75
N VAL A 51 -4.78 10.59 -6.13
CA VAL A 51 -4.07 11.83 -5.76
C VAL A 51 -3.22 11.65 -4.51
N TRP A 52 -3.64 10.79 -3.58
CA TRP A 52 -2.95 10.66 -2.30
C TRP A 52 -2.37 9.26 -2.09
N SER A 53 -3.18 8.21 -2.24
CA SER A 53 -2.75 6.84 -1.89
C SER A 53 -1.63 6.35 -2.79
N VAL A 54 -1.78 6.48 -4.12
CA VAL A 54 -0.76 6.05 -5.09
C VAL A 54 0.58 6.75 -4.89
N PRO A 55 0.69 8.09 -4.83
CA PRO A 55 1.98 8.75 -4.64
C PRO A 55 2.60 8.45 -3.27
N LEU A 56 1.80 8.29 -2.21
CA LEU A 56 2.30 7.92 -0.89
C LEU A 56 2.94 6.53 -0.90
N VAL A 57 2.29 5.54 -1.51
CA VAL A 57 2.84 4.18 -1.63
C VAL A 57 4.11 4.19 -2.48
N ILE A 58 4.16 4.97 -3.58
CA ILE A 58 5.36 5.10 -4.40
C ILE A 58 6.50 5.74 -3.59
N ALA A 59 6.22 6.78 -2.81
CA ALA A 59 7.21 7.43 -1.95
C ALA A 59 7.76 6.45 -0.88
N GLU A 60 6.89 5.68 -0.23
CA GLU A 60 7.28 4.67 0.75
C GLU A 60 8.15 3.58 0.12
N PHE A 61 7.79 3.09 -1.06
CA PHE A 61 8.60 2.14 -1.82
C PHE A 61 9.96 2.73 -2.26
N ALA A 62 10.00 4.01 -2.65
CA ALA A 62 11.23 4.68 -3.05
C ALA A 62 12.21 4.82 -1.85
N ILE A 63 11.70 5.21 -0.69
CA ILE A 63 12.47 5.31 0.55
C ILE A 63 12.96 3.92 0.98
N GLY A 64 12.08 2.91 0.98
CA GLY A 64 12.45 1.53 1.33
C GLY A 64 13.54 0.94 0.42
N LYS A 65 13.46 1.19 -0.89
CA LYS A 65 14.51 0.78 -1.85
C LYS A 65 15.84 1.48 -1.62
N ARG A 66 15.83 2.77 -1.27
CA ARG A 66 17.05 3.56 -1.04
C ARG A 66 17.71 3.21 0.28
N ALA A 67 16.93 3.04 1.35
CA ALA A 67 17.45 2.69 2.66
C ALA A 67 17.96 1.25 2.71
N ARG A 68 17.29 0.28 2.04
CA ARG A 68 17.51 -1.18 2.21
C ARG A 68 17.64 -1.62 3.68
N THR A 69 17.05 -0.86 4.60
CA THR A 69 17.02 -1.13 6.03
C THR A 69 15.57 -1.16 6.49
N GLY A 70 15.30 -1.72 7.67
CA GLY A 70 13.96 -1.69 8.26
C GLY A 70 13.47 -0.25 8.51
N THR A 71 12.18 -0.10 8.86
CA THR A 71 11.51 1.19 9.03
C THR A 71 12.30 2.17 9.93
N VAL A 72 12.85 1.68 11.05
CA VAL A 72 13.66 2.47 11.99
C VAL A 72 15.00 2.91 11.39
N GLY A 73 15.61 2.08 10.54
CA GLY A 73 16.86 2.43 9.84
C GLY A 73 16.64 3.43 8.71
N ALA A 74 15.50 3.36 8.00
CA ALA A 74 15.16 4.26 6.91
C ALA A 74 14.95 5.70 7.39
N PHE A 75 14.28 5.88 8.53
CA PHE A 75 14.09 7.20 9.15
C PHE A 75 15.36 7.76 9.81
N ARG A 76 16.40 6.96 10.03
CA ARG A 76 17.69 7.41 10.59
C ARG A 76 18.69 7.84 9.51
N ILE A 77 18.43 7.47 8.25
CA ILE A 77 19.27 7.84 7.08
C ILE A 77 18.84 9.20 6.49
N PHE A 78 17.58 9.59 6.72
CA PHE A 78 17.10 10.96 6.52
C PHE A 78 17.35 11.80 7.79
#